data_AF-A0A1G1SU02-F1
#
_entry.id   AF-A0A1G1SU02-F1
#
_cell.length_a   1.000
_cell.length_b   1.000
_cell.length_c   1.000
_cell.angle_alpha   90.00
_cell.angle_beta   90.00
_cell.angle_gamma   90.00
#
_symmetry.space_group_name_H-M   'P 1'
#
loop_
_entity.id
_entity.type
_entity.pdbx_description
1 polymer ?
#
loop_
_entity_poly.entity_id
_entity_poly.type
_entity_poly.pdbx_seq_one_letter_code
_entity_poly.pdbx_strand_id
1 'polypeptide(L)'
;MAAYTGAEALRGGFMHYRAFPQNRQQVAEALAKGQRLAYPTMAVCGHVVGKVLFNQLRPVADSLETHLVPECGHVVQEEQRAQLARLLLAFLAAPPSSRKVSRHQPGAPT
;
A
#
# COMPACT_ATOMS: atom_id res chain seq x y z
N MET A 1 -17.92 8.32 -13.31
CA MET A 1 -18.52 9.30 -12.38
C MET A 1 -19.84 8.85 -11.75
N ALA A 2 -20.64 8.00 -12.39
CA ALA A 2 -21.94 7.53 -11.85
C ALA A 2 -21.88 6.89 -10.46
N ALA A 3 -20.76 6.22 -10.09
CA ALA A 3 -20.62 5.52 -8.81
C ALA A 3 -20.71 6.41 -7.56
N TYR A 4 -20.55 7.73 -7.70
CA TYR A 4 -20.68 8.71 -6.60
C TYR A 4 -21.77 9.76 -6.87
N THR A 5 -22.69 9.48 -7.79
CA THR A 5 -23.80 10.40 -8.09
C THR A 5 -24.99 10.07 -7.20
N GLY A 6 -25.57 11.09 -6.56
CA GLY A 6 -26.72 10.96 -5.66
C GLY A 6 -26.35 10.85 -4.19
N ALA A 7 -27.31 11.18 -3.32
CA ALA A 7 -27.09 11.34 -1.88
C ALA A 7 -26.58 10.05 -1.20
N GLU A 8 -27.17 8.90 -1.51
CA GLU A 8 -26.77 7.62 -0.90
C GLU A 8 -25.37 7.18 -1.35
N ALA A 9 -25.02 7.38 -2.62
CA ALA A 9 -23.69 7.07 -3.13
C ALA A 9 -22.60 7.96 -2.49
N LEU A 10 -22.87 9.26 -2.35
CA LEU A 10 -21.99 10.19 -1.64
C LEU A 10 -21.87 9.85 -0.16
N ARG A 11 -22.99 9.51 0.49
CA ARG A 11 -23.00 9.04 1.88
C ARG A 11 -22.08 7.83 2.02
N GLY A 12 -22.20 6.83 1.14
CA GLY A 12 -21.32 5.67 1.11
C GLY A 12 -19.83 6.05 0.99
N GLY A 13 -19.50 6.97 0.08
CA GLY A 13 -18.14 7.50 -0.05
C GLY A 13 -17.59 8.11 1.24
N PHE A 14 -18.38 8.92 1.94
CA PHE A 14 -17.97 9.57 3.19
C PHE A 14 -17.90 8.61 4.38
N MET A 15 -18.59 7.47 4.35
CA MET A 15 -18.55 6.50 5.45
C MET A 15 -17.14 5.93 5.66
N HIS A 16 -16.32 5.80 4.61
CA HIS A 16 -14.92 5.37 4.75
C HIS A 16 -14.10 6.32 5.63
N TYR A 17 -14.26 7.64 5.44
CA TYR A 17 -13.58 8.65 6.26
C TYR A 17 -14.08 8.64 7.70
N ARG A 18 -15.40 8.48 7.91
CA ARG A 18 -15.99 8.36 9.25
C ARG A 18 -15.50 7.13 10.00
N ALA A 19 -15.19 6.04 9.29
CA ALA A 19 -14.70 4.79 9.84
C ALA A 19 -13.19 4.79 10.15
N PHE A 20 -12.44 5.85 9.81
CA PHE A 20 -10.98 5.89 10.01
C PHE A 20 -10.54 5.68 11.46
N PRO A 21 -11.17 6.28 12.50
CA PRO A 21 -10.79 6.02 13.88
C PRO A 21 -10.94 4.56 14.27
N GLN A 22 -12.04 3.91 13.87
CA GLN A 22 -12.28 2.49 14.14
C GLN A 22 -11.27 1.61 13.38
N ASN A 23 -11.03 1.90 12.10
CA ASN A 23 -10.05 1.18 11.28
C ASN A 23 -8.64 1.25 11.91
N ARG A 24 -8.23 2.42 12.40
CA ARG A 24 -6.94 2.59 13.09
C ARG A 24 -6.84 1.71 14.33
N GLN A 25 -7.89 1.64 15.15
CA GLN A 25 -7.92 0.78 16.34
C GLN A 25 -7.79 -0.70 15.95
N GLN A 26 -8.57 -1.15 14.96
CA GLN A 26 -8.54 -2.53 14.47
C GLN A 26 -7.17 -2.93 13.94
N VAL A 27 -6.53 -2.07 13.13
CA VAL A 27 -5.17 -2.30 12.63
C VAL A 27 -4.16 -2.37 13.78
N ALA A 28 -4.23 -1.44 14.74
CA ALA A 28 -3.32 -1.45 15.88
C ALA A 28 -3.47 -2.72 16.74
N GLU A 29 -4.70 -3.16 17.00
CA GLU A 29 -4.98 -4.40 17.74
C GLU A 29 -4.48 -5.65 17.02
N ALA A 30 -4.68 -5.74 15.69
CA ALA A 30 -4.17 -6.84 14.88
C ALA A 30 -2.64 -6.93 14.96
N LEU A 31 -1.96 -5.78 14.82
CA LEU A 31 -0.50 -5.71 14.93
C LEU A 31 0.00 -6.05 16.34
N ALA A 32 -0.69 -5.60 17.39
CA ALA A 32 -0.36 -5.95 18.78
C ALA A 32 -0.49 -7.46 19.05
N LYS A 33 -1.38 -8.14 18.33
CA LYS A 33 -1.53 -9.62 18.35
C LYS A 33 -0.51 -10.33 17.46
N GLY A 34 0.44 -9.61 16.87
CA GLY A 34 1.48 -10.18 16.00
C GLY A 34 1.00 -10.50 14.57
N GLN A 35 -0.18 -10.04 14.16
CA GLN A 35 -0.70 -10.28 12.80
C GLN A 35 0.01 -9.37 11.79
N ARG A 36 1.11 -9.87 11.23
CA ARG A 36 1.92 -9.20 10.20
C ARG A 36 1.61 -9.71 8.79
N LEU A 37 2.01 -8.95 7.78
CA LEU A 37 1.98 -9.39 6.38
C LEU A 37 3.17 -10.36 6.14
N ALA A 38 2.93 -11.64 6.42
CA ALA A 38 3.92 -12.71 6.24
C ALA A 38 4.12 -13.13 4.77
N TYR A 39 3.20 -12.74 3.88
CA TYR A 39 3.27 -13.03 2.46
C TYR A 39 4.15 -11.99 1.73
N PRO A 40 4.74 -12.34 0.57
CA PRO A 40 5.37 -11.35 -0.30
C PRO A 40 4.40 -10.20 -0.58
N THR A 41 4.82 -8.98 -0.27
CA THR A 41 3.99 -7.78 -0.40
C THR A 41 4.67 -6.80 -1.35
N MET A 42 3.90 -6.22 -2.28
CA MET A 42 4.35 -5.12 -3.13
C MET A 42 3.56 -3.86 -2.82
N ALA A 43 4.25 -2.76 -2.60
CA ALA A 43 3.66 -1.43 -2.50
C ALA A 43 4.05 -0.60 -3.72
N VAL A 44 3.05 -0.06 -4.41
CA VAL A 44 3.23 0.83 -5.56
C VAL A 44 2.59 2.18 -5.24
N CYS A 45 3.33 3.27 -5.44
CA CYS A 45 2.78 4.62 -5.25
C CYS A 45 3.29 5.60 -6.31
N GLY A 46 2.55 6.69 -6.49
CA GLY A 46 3.02 7.89 -7.17
C GLY A 46 3.51 8.95 -6.18
N HIS A 47 3.84 10.14 -6.69
CA HIS A 47 4.57 11.18 -5.98
C HIS A 47 3.77 11.84 -4.83
N VAL A 48 2.44 11.92 -4.95
CA VAL A 48 1.58 12.61 -3.96
C VAL A 48 1.68 11.97 -2.57
N VAL A 49 1.69 10.64 -2.50
CA VAL A 49 1.91 9.90 -1.24
C VAL A 49 3.41 9.66 -1.04
N GLY A 50 4.11 9.35 -2.13
CA GLY A 50 5.54 9.11 -2.13
C GLY A 50 5.96 7.98 -1.19
N LYS A 51 7.16 8.11 -0.63
CA LYS A 51 7.79 7.07 0.21
C LYS A 51 7.14 6.88 1.59
N VAL A 52 6.18 7.73 1.98
CA VAL A 52 5.47 7.60 3.26
C VAL A 52 4.78 6.24 3.36
N LEU A 53 4.15 5.78 2.25
CA LEU A 53 3.53 4.45 2.18
C LEU A 53 4.52 3.33 2.51
N PHE A 54 5.75 3.42 1.98
CA PHE A 54 6.77 2.40 2.20
C PHE A 54 7.20 2.36 3.66
N ASN A 55 7.35 3.53 4.29
CA ASN A 55 7.71 3.63 5.70
C ASN A 55 6.61 3.08 6.62
N GLN A 56 5.34 3.27 6.26
CA GLN A 56 4.22 2.71 7.01
C GLN A 56 4.13 1.19 6.92
N LEU A 57 4.49 0.60 5.76
CA LEU A 57 4.38 -0.84 5.53
C LEU A 57 5.62 -1.64 6.01
N ARG A 58 6.80 -1.02 6.01
CA ARG A 58 8.05 -1.66 6.49
C ARG A 58 7.96 -2.33 7.86
N PRO A 59 7.37 -1.73 8.91
CA PRO A 59 7.31 -2.37 10.23
C PRO A 59 6.31 -3.52 10.31
N VAL A 60 5.38 -3.65 9.35
CA VAL A 60 4.26 -4.60 9.41
C VAL A 60 4.34 -5.71 8.37
N ALA A 61 5.27 -5.63 7.41
CA ALA A 61 5.49 -6.64 6.38
C ALA A 61 6.84 -7.33 6.55
N ASP A 62 6.88 -8.64 6.34
CA ASP A 62 8.10 -9.43 6.50
C ASP A 62 8.95 -9.42 5.22
N SER A 63 8.29 -9.29 4.06
CA SER A 63 8.90 -9.14 2.75
C SER A 63 8.15 -8.07 1.95
N LEU A 64 8.81 -6.92 1.74
CA LEU A 64 8.22 -5.77 1.07
C LEU A 64 9.09 -5.32 -0.12
N GLU A 65 8.48 -5.35 -1.30
CA GLU A 65 8.98 -4.73 -2.52
C GLU A 65 8.27 -3.39 -2.73
N THR A 66 9.00 -2.33 -3.09
CA THR A 66 8.44 -0.98 -3.18
C THR A 66 8.78 -0.30 -4.49
N HIS A 67 7.77 0.27 -5.16
CA HIS A 67 7.91 0.95 -6.43
C HIS A 67 7.32 2.35 -6.37
N LEU A 68 8.17 3.37 -6.54
CA LEU A 68 7.72 4.74 -6.78
C LEU A 68 7.65 4.95 -8.29
N VAL A 69 6.46 5.14 -8.82
CA VAL A 69 6.24 5.35 -10.25
C VAL A 69 6.56 6.83 -10.58
N PRO A 70 7.52 7.10 -11.47
CA PRO A 70 7.87 8.47 -11.87
C PRO A 70 6.71 9.11 -12.63
N GLU A 71 6.62 10.45 -12.59
CA GLU A 71 5.58 11.21 -13.31
C GLU A 71 4.16 10.67 -13.09
N CYS A 72 3.84 10.31 -11.84
CA CYS A 72 2.56 9.74 -11.44
C CYS A 72 2.05 10.43 -10.18
N GLY A 73 0.79 10.86 -10.18
CA GLY A 73 0.12 11.50 -9.06
C GLY A 73 -0.35 10.53 -7.99
N HIS A 74 -1.67 10.45 -7.80
CA HIS A 74 -2.29 9.67 -6.72
C HIS A 74 -2.91 8.37 -7.23
N VAL A 75 -3.41 8.35 -8.47
CA VAL A 75 -4.24 7.27 -9.00
C VAL A 75 -3.45 6.47 -10.03
N VAL A 76 -2.47 5.70 -9.55
CA VAL A 76 -1.49 4.97 -10.39
C VAL A 76 -2.15 4.11 -11.47
N GLN A 77 -3.27 3.46 -11.15
CA GLN A 77 -4.00 2.62 -12.08
C GLN A 77 -4.63 3.40 -13.24
N GLU A 78 -4.89 4.69 -13.08
CA GLU A 78 -5.41 5.53 -14.16
C GLU A 78 -4.27 6.21 -14.92
N GLU A 79 -3.28 6.73 -14.19
CA GLU A 79 -2.22 7.58 -14.72
C GLU A 79 -1.09 6.78 -15.38
N GLN A 80 -0.76 5.59 -14.87
CA GLN A 80 0.41 4.80 -15.28
C GLN A 80 0.05 3.31 -15.49
N ARG A 81 -1.07 3.07 -16.20
CA ARG A 81 -1.65 1.74 -16.49
C ARG A 81 -0.65 0.69 -16.93
N ALA A 82 0.14 0.99 -17.98
CA ALA A 82 1.08 0.05 -18.56
C ALA A 82 2.23 -0.30 -17.60
N GLN A 83 2.71 0.70 -16.85
CA GLN A 83 3.76 0.50 -15.86
C GLN A 83 3.26 -0.37 -14.70
N LEU A 84 2.07 -0.06 -14.18
CA LEU A 84 1.44 -0.85 -13.12
C LEU A 84 1.22 -2.31 -13.56
N ALA A 85 0.71 -2.53 -14.77
CA ALA A 85 0.50 -3.88 -15.31
C ALA A 85 1.81 -4.68 -15.40
N ARG A 86 2.91 -4.07 -15.86
CA ARG A 86 4.22 -4.72 -15.91
C ARG A 86 4.72 -5.10 -14.51
N LEU A 87 4.59 -4.20 -13.54
CA LEU A 87 4.97 -4.47 -12.15
C LEU A 87 4.18 -5.63 -11.56
N LEU A 88 2.86 -5.64 -11.75
CA LEU A 88 1.98 -6.71 -11.28
C LEU A 88 2.34 -8.06 -11.90
N LEU A 89 2.52 -8.12 -13.22
CA LEU A 89 2.87 -9.37 -13.91
C LEU A 89 4.24 -9.90 -13.46
N ALA A 90 5.25 -9.04 -13.33
CA ALA A 90 6.57 -9.42 -12.85
C ALA A 90 6.51 -9.93 -11.39
N PHE A 91 5.77 -9.24 -10.53
CA PHE A 91 5.60 -9.63 -9.13
C PHE A 91 4.84 -10.96 -9.00
N LEU A 92 3.80 -11.20 -9.79
CA LEU A 92 3.00 -12.42 -9.67
C LEU A 92 3.68 -13.64 -10.32
N ALA A 93 4.53 -13.45 -11.33
CA ALA A 93 5.24 -14.54 -11.99
C ALA A 93 6.46 -15.08 -11.20
N ALA A 94 7.05 -14.30 -10.30
CA ALA A 94 8.21 -14.72 -9.53
C ALA A 94 7.84 -15.80 -8.47
N PRO A 95 8.65 -16.86 -8.27
CA PRO A 95 8.44 -17.75 -7.13
C PRO A 95 8.64 -17.01 -5.79
N PRO A 96 8.02 -17.46 -4.68
CA PRO A 96 8.12 -16.78 -3.39
C PRO A 96 9.56 -16.66 -2.85
N SER A 97 10.44 -17.59 -3.23
CA SER A 97 11.81 -17.71 -2.73
C SER A 97 12.86 -16.86 -3.46
N SER A 98 12.54 -16.26 -4.61
CA SER A 98 13.52 -15.51 -5.43
C SER A 98 13.50 -14.00 -5.21
N ARG A 99 12.73 -13.50 -4.23
CA ARG A 99 12.51 -12.06 -4.06
C ARG A 99 13.50 -11.44 -3.08
N LYS A 100 14.19 -10.41 -3.55
CA LYS A 100 15.16 -9.64 -2.76
C LYS A 100 14.43 -8.93 -1.62
N VAL A 101 14.63 -9.42 -0.40
CA VAL A 101 14.24 -8.70 0.82
C VAL A 101 15.18 -7.50 0.94
N SER A 102 14.66 -6.28 0.80
CA SER A 102 15.38 -5.09 1.26
C SER A 102 15.39 -5.10 2.79
N ARG A 103 16.31 -5.86 3.40
CA ARG A 103 16.51 -5.89 4.86
C ARG A 103 16.99 -4.51 5.31
N HIS A 104 16.19 -3.83 6.13
CA HIS A 104 16.56 -2.56 6.75
C HIS A 104 17.45 -2.85 7.98
N GLN A 105 18.66 -2.29 8.01
CA GLN A 105 19.51 -2.23 9.21
C GLN A 105 19.06 -1.02 10.05
N PRO A 106 18.69 -1.17 11.33
CA PRO A 106 18.20 -0.05 12.13
C PRO A 106 19.29 1.03 12.22
N GLY A 107 18.95 2.25 11.77
CA GLY A 107 19.79 3.43 11.93
C GLY A 107 19.86 3.82 13.39
N ALA A 108 21.06 4.11 13.88
CA ALA A 108 21.31 4.58 15.24
C ALA A 108 20.58 5.91 15.50
N PRO A 109 20.07 6.15 16.72
CA PRO A 109 19.46 7.42 17.07
C PRO A 109 20.52 8.52 17.12
N THR A 110 20.23 9.66 16.48
CA THR A 110 20.87 10.95 16.69
C THR A 110 20.40 11.61 17.97
#